data_AF-A0A351R494-F1
#
_entry.id   AF-A0A351R494-F1
#
_cell.length_a   1.000
_cell.length_b   1.000
_cell.length_c   1.000
_cell.angle_alpha   90.00
_cell.angle_beta   90.00
_cell.angle_gamma   90.00
#
_symmetry.space_group_name_H-M   'P 1'
#
loop_
_entity.id
_entity.type
_entity.pdbx_description
1 polymer ?
#
loop_
_entity_poly.entity_id
_entity_poly.type
_entity_poly.pdbx_seq_one_letter_code
_entity_poly.pdbx_strand_id
1 'polypeptide(L)'
;MGNTDIVAAPLSDANEKNTTEHSTIFDDVFRTIAQKMPQLLIPLINEVFHTSYSEEDHFEQLRNEHYEKFGTVVTDSIIRIGSHIYHLECQSTRDETMVIRMFEYDISIALEHASFAEHAVWEIEFPQSCVLYIRNHRSLPDFHEAIVKFADGQKVRYRVPVIQAKKYTVDRIFEKRLLILLPYHILRYEHFLKHNGTDSKNVQHLLDDFREINRKLEETSEKEQKSHLYMDMIVLIEEIADYIIPEDNEIRKGLGEIMGGKILKLRSEELLELGEARGEARGEARGEARGRLTGLHEAKIDAIQNMIDLGLTREQILRKYSPEEYEEAINSMSVKA
;
A
#
# COMPACT_ATOMS: atom_id res chain seq x y z
N MET A 1 2.86 -43.87 -36.33
CA MET A 1 1.81 -42.85 -36.52
C MET A 1 0.91 -42.88 -35.31
N GLY A 2 1.01 -41.89 -34.44
CA GLY A 2 0.19 -41.74 -33.25
C GLY A 2 0.12 -40.25 -32.96
N ASN A 3 -0.86 -39.57 -33.58
CA ASN A 3 -1.20 -38.20 -33.24
C ASN A 3 -1.82 -38.23 -31.84
N THR A 4 -1.05 -37.85 -30.84
CA THR A 4 -1.64 -37.27 -29.63
C THR A 4 -1.87 -35.80 -29.93
N ASP A 5 -3.08 -35.47 -30.33
CA ASP A 5 -3.54 -34.10 -30.46
C ASP A 5 -3.38 -33.41 -29.10
N ILE A 6 -2.34 -32.58 -28.99
CA ILE A 6 -2.20 -31.63 -27.89
C ILE A 6 -3.31 -30.62 -28.11
N VAL A 7 -4.36 -30.71 -27.31
CA VAL A 7 -5.39 -29.68 -27.23
C VAL A 7 -4.70 -28.44 -26.67
N ALA A 8 -4.19 -27.58 -27.54
CA ALA A 8 -3.81 -26.23 -27.20
C ALA A 8 -5.12 -25.50 -26.85
N ALA A 9 -5.41 -25.37 -25.56
CA ALA A 9 -6.38 -24.39 -25.12
C ALA A 9 -5.81 -23.01 -25.52
N PRO A 10 -6.52 -22.20 -26.32
CA PRO A 10 -6.07 -20.86 -26.59
C PRO A 10 -5.99 -20.11 -25.26
N LEU A 11 -4.87 -19.42 -25.01
CA LEU A 11 -4.80 -18.36 -24.02
C LEU A 11 -5.91 -17.38 -24.39
N SER A 12 -6.98 -17.34 -23.61
CA SER A 12 -8.00 -16.31 -23.75
C SER A 12 -7.30 -14.97 -23.60
N ASP A 13 -7.49 -14.07 -24.57
CA ASP A 13 -7.02 -12.69 -24.48
C ASP A 13 -7.35 -12.15 -23.09
N ALA A 14 -6.33 -11.83 -22.30
CA ALA A 14 -6.43 -11.31 -20.94
C ALA A 14 -7.11 -9.93 -20.86
N ASN A 15 -7.78 -9.51 -21.94
CA ASN A 15 -8.41 -8.21 -22.11
C ASN A 15 -9.91 -8.25 -22.43
N GLU A 16 -10.55 -9.42 -22.45
CA GLU A 16 -12.01 -9.48 -22.59
C GLU A 16 -12.72 -9.61 -21.24
N LYS A 17 -13.21 -8.44 -20.79
CA LYS A 17 -14.25 -8.18 -19.77
C LYS A 17 -13.83 -8.23 -18.29
N ASN A 18 -13.12 -7.18 -17.86
CA ASN A 18 -13.34 -6.64 -16.51
C ASN A 18 -14.64 -5.82 -16.48
N THR A 19 -15.78 -6.51 -16.42
CA THR A 19 -17.01 -5.95 -15.87
C THR A 19 -17.09 -6.34 -14.40
N THR A 20 -16.39 -5.64 -13.50
CA THR A 20 -16.41 -5.97 -12.06
C THR A 20 -16.08 -4.76 -11.18
N GLU A 21 -17.07 -3.91 -10.92
CA GLU A 21 -17.07 -3.01 -9.74
C GLU A 21 -17.05 -3.79 -8.40
N HIS A 22 -17.14 -5.13 -8.43
CA HIS A 22 -17.28 -5.97 -7.24
C HIS A 22 -16.00 -6.66 -6.74
N SER A 23 -14.89 -6.69 -7.48
CA SER A 23 -13.64 -7.36 -7.05
C SER A 23 -12.63 -6.46 -6.35
N THR A 24 -12.92 -5.16 -6.19
CA THR A 24 -11.89 -4.16 -5.87
C THR A 24 -11.53 -4.10 -4.39
N ILE A 25 -12.48 -4.25 -3.46
CA ILE A 25 -12.24 -3.94 -2.03
C ILE A 25 -11.14 -4.78 -1.39
N PHE A 26 -11.07 -6.08 -1.69
CA PHE A 26 -10.06 -6.96 -1.09
C PHE A 26 -8.65 -6.63 -1.58
N ASP A 27 -8.55 -6.32 -2.87
CA ASP A 27 -7.31 -5.96 -3.55
C ASP A 27 -6.89 -4.53 -3.15
N ASP A 28 -7.86 -3.61 -2.97
CA ASP A 28 -7.65 -2.26 -2.46
C ASP A 28 -7.13 -2.29 -1.01
N VAL A 29 -7.65 -3.16 -0.16
CA VAL A 29 -7.14 -3.35 1.21
C VAL A 29 -5.72 -3.91 1.18
N PHE A 30 -5.43 -4.92 0.35
CA PHE A 30 -4.09 -5.47 0.23
C PHE A 30 -3.09 -4.42 -0.22
N ARG A 31 -3.42 -3.69 -1.30
CA ARG A 31 -2.61 -2.61 -1.85
C ARG A 31 -2.44 -1.45 -0.87
N THR A 32 -3.48 -1.14 -0.09
CA THR A 32 -3.39 -0.13 0.98
C THR A 32 -2.40 -0.57 2.05
N ILE A 33 -2.44 -1.82 2.49
CA ILE A 33 -1.45 -2.36 3.43
C ILE A 33 -0.06 -2.32 2.81
N ALA A 34 0.10 -2.80 1.58
CA ALA A 34 1.39 -2.84 0.90
C ALA A 34 2.00 -1.43 0.74
N GLN A 35 1.20 -0.40 0.47
CA GLN A 35 1.69 0.96 0.23
C GLN A 35 1.86 1.78 1.52
N LYS A 36 0.92 1.67 2.47
CA LYS A 36 0.90 2.53 3.66
C LYS A 36 1.48 1.85 4.90
N MET A 37 1.47 0.53 4.94
CA MET A 37 1.98 -0.28 6.06
C MET A 37 2.87 -1.45 5.58
N PRO A 38 3.85 -1.21 4.67
CA PRO A 38 4.64 -2.28 4.06
C PRO A 38 5.41 -3.16 5.07
N GLN A 39 5.68 -2.66 6.28
CA GLN A 39 6.27 -3.45 7.36
C GLN A 39 5.46 -4.71 7.71
N LEU A 40 4.15 -4.72 7.43
CA LEU A 40 3.29 -5.87 7.67
C LEU A 40 3.52 -7.02 6.68
N LEU A 41 4.24 -6.77 5.59
CA LEU A 41 4.64 -7.79 4.62
C LEU A 41 5.86 -8.58 5.10
N ILE A 42 6.67 -8.03 6.01
CA ILE A 42 7.90 -8.68 6.51
C ILE A 42 7.59 -9.99 7.26
N PRO A 43 6.63 -10.05 8.21
CA PRO A 43 6.27 -11.31 8.86
C PRO A 43 5.69 -12.34 7.89
N LEU A 44 4.98 -11.90 6.84
CA LEU A 44 4.47 -12.77 5.79
C LEU A 44 5.62 -13.40 4.98
N ILE A 45 6.60 -12.59 4.59
CA ILE A 45 7.83 -13.05 3.93
C ILE A 45 8.57 -14.07 4.80
N ASN A 46 8.78 -13.76 6.08
CA ASN A 46 9.43 -14.68 7.03
C ASN A 46 8.69 -16.01 7.16
N GLU A 47 7.36 -15.98 7.23
CA GLU A 47 6.54 -17.18 7.33
C GLU A 47 6.66 -18.06 6.07
N VAL A 48 6.61 -17.44 4.88
CA VAL A 48 6.56 -18.16 3.60
C VAL A 48 7.94 -18.67 3.18
N PHE A 49 8.98 -17.85 3.32
CA PHE A 49 10.32 -18.15 2.82
C PHE A 49 11.30 -18.58 3.90
N HIS A 50 10.81 -18.76 5.14
CA HIS A 50 11.60 -19.20 6.29
C HIS A 50 12.81 -18.28 6.58
N THR A 51 12.65 -16.99 6.31
CA THR A 51 13.60 -15.94 6.68
C THR A 51 13.34 -15.43 8.10
N SER A 52 14.22 -14.57 8.60
CA SER A 52 14.16 -14.05 9.96
C SER A 52 14.41 -12.53 10.02
N TYR A 53 13.86 -11.78 9.08
CA TYR A 53 13.97 -10.32 9.06
C TYR A 53 13.27 -9.71 10.28
N SER A 54 13.90 -8.70 10.85
CA SER A 54 13.38 -7.85 11.90
C SER A 54 12.66 -6.64 11.33
N GLU A 55 11.98 -5.88 12.19
CA GLU A 55 11.37 -4.61 11.80
C GLU A 55 12.40 -3.49 11.56
N GLU A 56 13.65 -3.67 12.01
CA GLU A 56 14.74 -2.71 11.83
C GLU A 56 15.47 -2.90 10.49
N ASP A 57 15.27 -4.06 9.84
CA ASP A 57 15.86 -4.34 8.55
C ASP A 57 15.28 -3.40 7.49
N HIS A 58 16.18 -2.73 6.77
CA HIS A 58 15.79 -1.85 5.69
C HIS A 58 15.18 -2.64 4.54
N PHE A 59 14.03 -2.18 4.08
CA PHE A 59 13.36 -2.69 2.89
C PHE A 59 12.99 -1.53 1.97
N GLU A 60 12.88 -1.84 0.68
CA GLU A 60 12.48 -0.90 -0.37
C GLU A 60 11.24 -1.47 -1.09
N GLN A 61 10.20 -0.66 -1.22
CA GLN A 61 9.06 -0.99 -2.06
C GLN A 61 9.36 -0.60 -3.50
N LEU A 62 9.28 -1.58 -4.42
CA LEU A 62 9.51 -1.35 -5.83
C LEU A 62 8.21 -0.96 -6.54
N ARG A 63 8.35 -0.40 -7.74
CA ARG A 63 7.18 -0.11 -8.60
C ARG A 63 6.48 -1.42 -8.96
N ASN A 64 5.16 -1.38 -8.93
CA ASN A 64 4.31 -2.51 -9.30
C ASN A 64 3.92 -2.52 -10.79
N GLU A 65 4.21 -1.43 -11.51
CA GLU A 65 3.96 -1.30 -12.95
C GLU A 65 5.22 -1.62 -13.73
N HIS A 66 5.15 -2.63 -14.58
CA HIS A 66 6.21 -3.03 -15.50
C HIS A 66 5.76 -2.74 -16.93
N TYR A 67 6.49 -1.87 -17.62
CA TYR A 67 6.22 -1.52 -19.01
C TYR A 67 6.86 -2.55 -19.93
N GLU A 68 6.05 -3.37 -20.58
CA GLU A 68 6.53 -4.32 -21.58
C GLU A 68 6.24 -3.89 -23.01
N LYS A 69 6.90 -4.57 -23.94
CA LYS A 69 6.68 -4.47 -25.39
C LYS A 69 5.29 -4.99 -25.83
N PHE A 70 4.56 -5.70 -24.96
CA PHE A 70 3.27 -6.33 -25.24
C PHE A 70 2.11 -5.85 -24.33
N GLY A 71 2.36 -4.92 -23.40
CA GLY A 71 1.34 -4.42 -22.47
C GLY A 71 1.94 -3.87 -21.18
N THR A 72 1.09 -3.38 -20.29
CA THR A 72 1.49 -3.05 -18.91
C THR A 72 1.13 -4.23 -18.02
N VAL A 73 2.14 -4.78 -17.34
CA VAL A 73 1.96 -5.80 -16.30
C VAL A 73 1.90 -5.08 -14.97
N VAL A 74 0.84 -5.32 -14.19
CA VAL A 74 0.65 -4.70 -12.86
C VAL A 74 0.61 -5.81 -11.82
N THR A 75 1.58 -5.79 -10.91
CA THR A 75 1.67 -6.70 -9.75
C THR A 75 1.04 -6.07 -8.52
N ASP A 76 0.72 -6.88 -7.52
CA ASP A 76 0.14 -6.39 -6.26
C ASP A 76 1.20 -5.78 -5.34
N SER A 77 2.34 -6.46 -5.16
CA SER A 77 3.43 -5.94 -4.32
C SER A 77 4.78 -6.55 -4.64
N ILE A 78 5.78 -5.68 -4.80
CA ILE A 78 7.19 -6.06 -4.89
C ILE A 78 8.00 -5.34 -3.81
N ILE A 79 8.78 -6.11 -3.06
CA ILE A 79 9.64 -5.60 -1.98
C ILE A 79 11.05 -6.14 -2.13
N ARG A 80 12.05 -5.29 -1.94
CA ARG A 80 13.46 -5.68 -1.82
C ARG A 80 13.90 -5.61 -0.36
N ILE A 81 14.55 -6.67 0.13
CA ILE A 81 15.20 -6.71 1.44
C ILE A 81 16.64 -7.21 1.26
N GLY A 82 17.61 -6.35 1.49
CA GLY A 82 19.00 -6.63 1.13
C GLY A 82 19.16 -6.89 -0.38
N SER A 83 19.73 -8.03 -0.75
CA SER A 83 19.90 -8.45 -2.15
C SER A 83 18.72 -9.22 -2.72
N HIS A 84 17.70 -9.54 -1.92
CA HIS A 84 16.59 -10.40 -2.35
C HIS A 84 15.38 -9.55 -2.76
N ILE A 85 14.75 -9.95 -3.86
CA ILE A 85 13.48 -9.38 -4.33
C ILE A 85 12.38 -10.38 -4.02
N TYR A 86 11.31 -9.89 -3.41
CA TYR A 86 10.11 -10.62 -3.06
C TYR A 86 8.93 -10.09 -3.86
N HIS A 87 8.08 -10.99 -4.35
CA HIS A 87 6.88 -10.65 -5.09
C HIS A 87 5.67 -11.35 -4.48
N LEU A 88 4.66 -10.58 -4.09
CA LEU A 88 3.51 -11.06 -3.34
C LEU A 88 2.23 -10.72 -4.10
N GLU A 89 1.48 -11.74 -4.48
CA GLU A 89 0.15 -11.60 -5.09
C GLU A 89 -0.94 -12.00 -4.10
N CYS A 90 -2.00 -11.21 -4.02
CA CYS A 90 -3.16 -11.50 -3.20
C CYS A 90 -4.30 -12.00 -4.08
N GLN A 91 -4.93 -13.11 -3.69
CA GLN A 91 -6.06 -13.65 -4.43
C GLN A 91 -7.24 -14.05 -3.60
N SER A 92 -8.40 -13.61 -4.08
CA SER A 92 -9.68 -13.87 -3.44
C SER A 92 -10.30 -15.18 -3.94
N THR A 93 -10.18 -15.48 -5.24
CA THR A 93 -10.73 -16.68 -5.87
C THR A 93 -9.62 -17.54 -6.46
N ARG A 94 -9.86 -18.86 -6.55
CA ARG A 94 -8.96 -19.76 -7.26
C ARG A 94 -8.93 -19.38 -8.74
N ASP A 95 -7.73 -19.27 -9.27
CA ASP A 95 -7.46 -19.05 -10.70
C ASP A 95 -6.53 -20.17 -11.16
N GLU A 96 -6.92 -20.88 -12.21
CA GLU A 96 -6.15 -22.01 -12.76
C GLU A 96 -4.94 -21.54 -13.59
N THR A 97 -4.94 -20.28 -14.02
CA THR A 97 -3.86 -19.64 -14.77
C THR A 97 -2.87 -18.89 -13.86
N MET A 98 -3.06 -18.95 -12.54
CA MET A 98 -2.25 -18.22 -11.56
C MET A 98 -0.75 -18.46 -11.75
N VAL A 99 -0.33 -19.71 -12.00
CA VAL A 99 1.10 -20.01 -12.22
C VAL A 99 1.68 -19.36 -13.48
N ILE A 100 0.86 -19.15 -14.51
CA ILE A 100 1.28 -18.49 -15.75
C ILE A 100 1.47 -17.00 -15.48
N ARG A 101 0.51 -16.35 -14.80
CA ARG A 101 0.62 -14.95 -14.38
C ARG A 101 1.85 -14.72 -13.50
N MET A 102 2.06 -15.55 -12.49
CA MET A 102 3.25 -15.46 -11.64
C MET A 102 4.53 -15.58 -12.45
N PHE A 103 4.58 -16.52 -13.40
CA PHE A 103 5.76 -16.68 -14.26
C PHE A 103 6.01 -15.45 -15.13
N GLU A 104 4.97 -14.87 -15.73
CA GLU A 104 5.04 -13.63 -16.50
C GLU A 104 5.55 -12.48 -15.64
N TYR A 105 4.99 -12.30 -14.44
CA TYR A 105 5.38 -11.21 -13.53
C TYR A 105 6.84 -11.38 -13.09
N ASP A 106 7.21 -12.58 -12.67
CA ASP A 106 8.55 -12.88 -12.17
C ASP A 106 9.62 -12.70 -13.26
N ILE A 107 9.35 -13.10 -14.52
CA ILE A 107 10.32 -12.86 -15.60
C ILE A 107 10.45 -11.37 -15.91
N SER A 108 9.36 -10.59 -15.88
CA SER A 108 9.44 -9.12 -16.06
C SER A 108 10.31 -8.49 -14.97
N ILE A 109 10.08 -8.84 -13.71
CA ILE A 109 10.87 -8.38 -12.56
C ILE A 109 12.34 -8.79 -12.72
N ALA A 110 12.60 -10.04 -13.06
CA ALA A 110 13.94 -10.58 -13.22
C ALA A 110 14.72 -9.88 -14.35
N LEU A 111 14.05 -9.55 -15.45
CA LEU A 111 14.65 -8.82 -16.57
C LEU A 111 14.96 -7.37 -16.22
N GLU A 112 14.10 -6.69 -15.45
CA GLU A 112 14.34 -5.32 -14.98
C GLU A 112 15.56 -5.21 -14.05
N HIS A 113 15.85 -6.29 -13.32
CA HIS A 113 16.96 -6.38 -12.38
C HIS A 113 18.13 -7.24 -12.86
N ALA A 114 18.14 -7.63 -14.14
CA ALA A 114 19.21 -8.42 -14.72
C ALA A 114 20.54 -7.66 -14.63
N SER A 115 21.61 -8.38 -14.28
CA SER A 115 22.94 -7.81 -14.14
C SER A 115 23.93 -8.48 -15.08
N PHE A 116 24.98 -7.74 -15.46
CA PHE A 116 26.05 -8.27 -16.30
C PHE A 116 27.21 -8.68 -15.42
N ALA A 117 27.40 -9.99 -15.24
CA ALA A 117 28.42 -10.55 -14.36
C ALA A 117 29.84 -10.40 -14.93
N GLU A 118 30.85 -10.53 -14.07
CA GLU A 118 32.29 -10.32 -14.37
C GLU A 118 32.84 -11.18 -15.54
N HIS A 119 32.10 -12.19 -16.00
CA HIS A 119 32.49 -13.10 -17.08
C HIS A 119 31.74 -12.89 -18.40
N ALA A 120 31.17 -11.70 -18.61
CA ALA A 120 30.41 -11.34 -19.81
C ALA A 120 29.14 -12.21 -20.03
N VAL A 121 28.56 -12.67 -18.93
CA VAL A 121 27.30 -13.43 -18.90
C VAL A 121 26.25 -12.59 -18.18
N TRP A 122 25.04 -12.55 -18.72
CA TRP A 122 23.90 -11.93 -18.04
C TRP A 122 23.37 -12.89 -16.96
N GLU A 123 23.19 -12.36 -15.75
CA GLU A 123 22.50 -13.04 -14.65
C GLU A 123 21.08 -12.48 -14.54
N ILE A 124 20.11 -13.37 -14.65
CA ILE A 124 18.68 -13.08 -14.54
C ILE A 124 18.17 -13.88 -13.34
N GLU A 125 17.99 -13.20 -12.22
CA GLU A 125 17.53 -13.80 -10.97
C GLU A 125 16.03 -13.57 -10.80
N PHE A 126 15.27 -14.66 -10.67
CA PHE A 126 13.84 -14.58 -10.40
C PHE A 126 13.59 -14.17 -8.94
N PRO A 127 12.56 -13.35 -8.68
CA PRO A 127 12.17 -13.02 -7.31
C PRO A 127 11.68 -14.24 -6.52
N GLN A 128 11.71 -14.13 -5.20
CA GLN A 128 11.05 -15.06 -4.29
C GLN A 128 9.57 -14.71 -4.18
N SER A 129 8.73 -15.49 -4.86
CA SER A 129 7.33 -15.12 -5.08
C SER A 129 6.35 -15.96 -4.27
N CYS A 130 5.21 -15.40 -3.85
CA CYS A 130 4.14 -16.15 -3.20
C CYS A 130 2.74 -15.65 -3.57
N VAL A 131 1.76 -16.54 -3.46
CA VAL A 131 0.34 -16.18 -3.60
C VAL A 131 -0.38 -16.35 -2.27
N LEU A 132 -0.91 -15.25 -1.75
CA LEU A 132 -1.78 -15.20 -0.58
C LEU A 132 -3.24 -15.37 -0.98
N TYR A 133 -3.84 -16.49 -0.60
CA TYR A 133 -5.29 -16.71 -0.75
C TYR A 133 -6.05 -16.28 0.51
N ILE A 134 -6.88 -15.25 0.38
CA ILE A 134 -7.70 -14.72 1.48
C ILE A 134 -8.98 -15.55 1.74
N ARG A 135 -9.43 -16.33 0.74
CA ARG A 135 -10.51 -17.32 0.90
C ARG A 135 -9.95 -18.75 0.91
N ASN A 136 -10.66 -19.65 1.59
CA ASN A 136 -10.32 -21.08 1.61
C ASN A 136 -10.90 -21.76 0.37
N HIS A 137 -10.07 -22.59 -0.23
CA HIS A 137 -10.46 -23.50 -1.29
C HIS A 137 -9.92 -24.87 -0.89
N ARG A 138 -10.80 -25.83 -0.61
CA ARG A 138 -10.45 -27.16 -0.05
C ARG A 138 -9.42 -27.95 -0.88
N SER A 139 -9.21 -27.55 -2.13
CA SER A 139 -8.33 -28.21 -3.08
C SER A 139 -7.15 -27.34 -3.53
N LEU A 140 -6.83 -26.25 -2.83
CA LEU A 140 -5.64 -25.45 -3.18
C LEU A 140 -4.37 -26.25 -2.88
N PRO A 141 -3.44 -26.35 -3.85
CA PRO A 141 -2.14 -26.96 -3.61
C PRO A 141 -1.29 -26.07 -2.69
N ASP A 142 -0.23 -26.64 -2.11
CA ASP A 142 0.76 -25.88 -1.36
C ASP A 142 1.67 -25.05 -2.28
N PHE A 143 1.71 -25.39 -3.57
CA PHE A 143 2.45 -24.67 -4.61
C PHE A 143 1.63 -24.58 -5.90
N HIS A 144 1.71 -23.44 -6.56
CA HIS A 144 1.44 -23.33 -7.99
C HIS A 144 2.70 -23.78 -8.75
N GLU A 145 2.56 -24.64 -9.76
CA GLU A 145 3.70 -25.25 -10.43
C GLU A 145 3.58 -25.26 -11.96
N ALA A 146 4.69 -24.97 -12.64
CA ALA A 146 4.84 -25.09 -14.07
C ALA A 146 6.18 -25.78 -14.41
N ILE A 147 6.24 -26.43 -15.57
CA ILE A 147 7.50 -27.00 -16.09
C ILE A 147 7.87 -26.25 -17.36
N VAL A 148 8.89 -25.42 -17.28
CA VAL A 148 9.49 -24.72 -18.42
C VAL A 148 10.42 -25.68 -19.14
N LYS A 149 10.21 -25.87 -20.44
CA LYS A 149 11.01 -26.76 -21.29
C LYS A 149 11.78 -25.92 -22.30
N PHE A 150 13.11 -26.01 -22.26
CA PHE A 150 14.00 -25.32 -23.19
C PHE A 150 14.30 -26.19 -24.41
N ALA A 151 14.69 -25.54 -25.52
CA ALA A 151 14.93 -26.22 -26.81
C ALA A 151 16.10 -27.21 -26.77
N ASP A 152 17.03 -27.03 -25.84
CA ASP A 152 18.17 -27.93 -25.59
C ASP A 152 17.79 -29.15 -24.71
N GLY A 153 16.51 -29.27 -24.35
CA GLY A 153 15.98 -30.38 -23.54
C GLY A 153 16.01 -30.13 -22.03
N GLN A 154 16.57 -29.01 -21.56
CA GLN A 154 16.51 -28.65 -20.14
C GLN A 154 15.07 -28.45 -19.70
N LYS A 155 14.78 -28.86 -18.45
CA LYS A 155 13.47 -28.69 -17.82
C LYS A 155 13.66 -28.06 -16.47
N VAL A 156 13.04 -26.90 -16.27
CA VAL A 156 13.04 -26.20 -14.99
C VAL A 156 11.64 -26.25 -14.42
N ARG A 157 11.54 -26.68 -13.16
CA ARG A 157 10.28 -26.70 -12.42
C ARG A 157 10.15 -25.38 -11.68
N TYR A 158 9.28 -24.53 -12.18
CA TYR A 158 8.93 -23.26 -11.54
C TYR A 158 7.83 -23.52 -10.50
N ARG A 159 8.03 -23.02 -9.27
CA ARG A 159 7.15 -23.25 -8.12
C ARG A 159 6.94 -21.96 -7.36
N VAL A 160 5.68 -21.67 -7.04
CA VAL A 160 5.29 -20.52 -6.25
C VAL A 160 4.53 -21.01 -5.02
N PRO A 161 5.03 -20.80 -3.79
CA PRO A 161 4.32 -21.17 -2.57
C PRO A 161 2.96 -20.48 -2.44
N VAL A 162 2.00 -21.21 -1.89
CA VAL A 162 0.64 -20.76 -1.63
C VAL A 162 0.40 -20.69 -0.12
N ILE A 163 0.04 -19.52 0.37
CA ILE A 163 -0.39 -19.31 1.76
C ILE A 163 -1.90 -19.01 1.79
N GLN A 164 -2.60 -19.53 2.80
CA GLN A 164 -4.05 -19.35 2.94
C GLN A 164 -4.36 -18.65 4.26
N ALA A 165 -4.95 -17.46 4.20
CA ALA A 165 -5.26 -16.65 5.38
C ALA A 165 -6.10 -17.43 6.41
N LYS A 166 -7.09 -18.19 5.94
CA LYS A 166 -8.00 -18.98 6.80
C LYS A 166 -7.34 -20.16 7.53
N LYS A 167 -6.09 -20.53 7.21
CA LYS A 167 -5.32 -21.55 7.96
C LYS A 167 -4.80 -21.01 9.31
N TYR A 168 -4.81 -19.70 9.51
CA TYR A 168 -4.33 -19.07 10.74
C TYR A 168 -5.50 -18.77 11.69
N THR A 169 -5.36 -19.20 12.95
CA THR A 169 -6.22 -18.76 14.05
C THR A 169 -5.81 -17.36 14.51
N VAL A 170 -6.66 -16.66 15.27
CA VAL A 170 -6.30 -15.37 15.89
C VAL A 170 -4.99 -15.50 16.68
N ASP A 171 -4.85 -16.52 17.52
CA ASP A 171 -3.60 -16.78 18.26
C ASP A 171 -2.38 -16.90 17.35
N ARG A 172 -2.47 -17.70 16.28
CA ARG A 172 -1.38 -17.91 15.32
C ARG A 172 -1.01 -16.63 14.58
N ILE A 173 -2.00 -15.78 14.26
CA ILE A 173 -1.77 -14.49 13.62
C ILE A 173 -0.89 -13.61 14.51
N PHE A 174 -1.24 -13.47 15.79
CA PHE A 174 -0.45 -12.64 16.71
C PHE A 174 0.89 -13.27 17.08
N GLU A 175 0.94 -14.59 17.30
CA GLU A 175 2.19 -15.33 17.58
C GLU A 175 3.24 -15.12 16.48
N LYS A 176 2.79 -15.16 15.22
CA LYS A 176 3.66 -14.99 14.04
C LYS A 176 3.72 -13.55 13.52
N ARG A 177 3.07 -12.59 14.19
CA ARG A 177 2.90 -11.19 13.73
C ARG A 177 2.32 -11.06 12.32
N LEU A 178 1.50 -12.00 11.85
CA LEU A 178 0.86 -11.98 10.53
C LEU A 178 -0.34 -11.03 10.48
N LEU A 179 -0.20 -9.81 11.02
CA LEU A 179 -1.29 -8.87 11.22
C LEU A 179 -1.98 -8.47 9.91
N ILE A 180 -1.29 -8.58 8.77
CA ILE A 180 -1.86 -8.43 7.42
C ILE A 180 -3.07 -9.34 7.15
N LEU A 181 -3.21 -10.45 7.89
CA LEU A 181 -4.32 -11.38 7.72
C LEU A 181 -5.59 -10.98 8.48
N LEU A 182 -5.50 -10.04 9.44
CA LEU A 182 -6.62 -9.66 10.30
C LEU A 182 -7.83 -9.10 9.54
N PRO A 183 -7.68 -8.19 8.54
CA PRO A 183 -8.81 -7.66 7.77
C PRO A 183 -9.60 -8.78 7.08
N TYR A 184 -8.91 -9.85 6.68
CA TYR A 184 -9.50 -10.97 5.96
C TYR A 184 -10.09 -12.03 6.88
N HIS A 185 -9.90 -11.95 8.20
CA HIS A 185 -10.36 -12.98 9.15
C HIS A 185 -11.87 -13.17 9.13
N ILE A 186 -12.62 -12.08 8.91
CA ILE A 186 -14.09 -12.11 8.76
C ILE A 186 -14.55 -13.02 7.62
N LEU A 187 -13.73 -13.24 6.59
CA LEU A 187 -14.09 -14.11 5.47
C LEU A 187 -14.34 -15.55 5.92
N ARG A 188 -13.83 -15.98 7.09
CA ARG A 188 -14.14 -17.30 7.68
C ARG A 188 -15.64 -17.50 7.90
N TYR A 189 -16.36 -16.42 8.12
CA TYR A 189 -17.79 -16.37 8.37
C TYR A 189 -18.61 -15.98 7.12
N GLU A 190 -17.97 -15.72 5.97
CA GLU A 190 -18.61 -15.19 4.75
C GLU A 190 -19.85 -15.97 4.32
N HIS A 191 -19.81 -17.32 4.37
CA HIS A 191 -20.97 -18.14 4.01
C HIS A 191 -22.14 -17.92 4.97
N PHE A 192 -21.88 -17.84 6.27
CA PHE A 192 -22.89 -17.60 7.29
C PHE A 192 -23.46 -16.17 7.20
N LEU A 193 -22.59 -15.18 6.95
CA LEU A 193 -22.97 -13.76 6.84
C LEU A 193 -23.85 -13.49 5.61
N LYS A 194 -23.55 -14.11 4.47
CA LYS A 194 -24.36 -13.97 3.23
C LYS A 194 -25.76 -14.56 3.31
N HIS A 195 -26.04 -15.43 4.29
CA HIS A 195 -27.35 -16.06 4.49
C HIS A 195 -28.08 -15.49 5.72
N ASN A 196 -27.96 -14.17 5.93
CA ASN A 196 -28.63 -13.39 6.98
C ASN A 196 -28.29 -13.77 8.43
N GLY A 197 -27.21 -14.50 8.68
CA GLY A 197 -26.51 -14.49 9.97
C GLY A 197 -27.35 -14.82 11.22
N THR A 198 -28.43 -15.59 11.12
CA THR A 198 -29.38 -15.80 12.24
C THR A 198 -28.94 -16.86 13.26
N ASP A 199 -27.90 -17.63 12.95
CA ASP A 199 -27.35 -18.64 13.87
C ASP A 199 -26.58 -17.98 15.01
N SER A 200 -27.26 -17.85 16.16
CA SER A 200 -26.73 -17.28 17.40
C SER A 200 -25.35 -17.81 17.80
N LYS A 201 -25.04 -19.09 17.54
CA LYS A 201 -23.73 -19.66 17.89
C LYS A 201 -22.63 -19.10 16.99
N ASN A 202 -22.88 -19.05 15.69
CA ASN A 202 -21.93 -18.48 14.72
C ASN A 202 -21.78 -16.96 14.89
N VAL A 203 -22.86 -16.24 15.23
CA VAL A 203 -22.79 -14.82 15.62
C VAL A 203 -21.85 -14.66 16.82
N GLN A 204 -22.09 -15.43 17.89
CA GLN A 204 -21.31 -15.31 19.12
C GLN A 204 -19.82 -15.62 18.85
N HIS A 205 -19.53 -16.69 18.11
CA HIS A 205 -18.16 -17.05 17.74
C HIS A 205 -17.47 -15.95 16.90
N LEU A 206 -18.18 -15.30 15.98
CA LEU A 206 -17.65 -14.17 15.23
C LEU A 206 -17.32 -13.00 16.16
N LEU A 207 -18.27 -12.60 17.01
CA LEU A 207 -18.08 -11.47 17.92
C LEU A 207 -16.95 -11.74 18.93
N ASP A 208 -16.80 -12.98 19.39
CA ASP A 208 -15.72 -13.37 20.30
C ASP A 208 -14.34 -13.33 19.61
N ASP A 209 -14.23 -13.80 18.37
CA ASP A 209 -12.99 -13.67 17.58
C ASP A 209 -12.60 -12.18 17.43
N PHE A 210 -13.56 -11.29 17.13
CA PHE A 210 -13.28 -9.86 16.97
C PHE A 210 -13.01 -9.12 18.29
N ARG A 211 -13.63 -9.53 19.40
CA ARG A 211 -13.25 -9.04 20.74
C ARG A 211 -11.81 -9.40 21.07
N GLU A 212 -11.41 -10.64 20.76
CA GLU A 212 -10.05 -11.11 21.00
C GLU A 212 -9.03 -10.40 20.10
N ILE A 213 -9.37 -10.18 18.83
CA ILE A 213 -8.56 -9.36 17.91
C ILE A 213 -8.38 -7.96 18.48
N ASN A 214 -9.47 -7.27 18.85
CA ASN A 214 -9.36 -5.91 19.36
C ASN A 214 -8.51 -5.85 20.64
N ARG A 215 -8.80 -6.72 21.63
CA ARG A 215 -8.03 -6.80 22.87
C ARG A 215 -6.53 -6.98 22.62
N LYS A 216 -6.15 -7.90 21.72
CA LYS A 216 -4.74 -8.15 21.40
C LYS A 216 -4.10 -7.01 20.61
N LEU A 217 -4.84 -6.34 19.73
CA LEU A 217 -4.39 -5.13 19.06
C LEU A 217 -4.10 -4.03 20.09
N GLU A 218 -5.02 -3.77 21.03
CA GLU A 218 -4.83 -2.79 22.11
C GLU A 218 -3.60 -3.14 22.98
N GLU A 219 -3.46 -4.37 23.44
CA GLU A 219 -2.32 -4.79 24.28
C GLU A 219 -0.98 -4.66 23.56
N THR A 220 -0.92 -5.05 22.28
CA THR A 220 0.31 -4.92 21.49
C THR A 220 0.62 -3.45 21.19
N SER A 221 -0.43 -2.62 21.03
CA SER A 221 -0.33 -1.18 20.81
C SER A 221 0.30 -0.44 21.94
N GLU A 222 -0.16 -0.69 23.17
CA GLU A 222 0.40 -0.09 24.37
C GLU A 222 1.87 -0.49 24.56
N LYS A 223 2.18 -1.77 24.32
CA LYS A 223 3.53 -2.31 24.47
C LYS A 223 4.52 -1.74 23.45
N GLU A 224 4.10 -1.59 22.19
CA GLU A 224 4.99 -1.19 21.08
C GLU A 224 4.94 0.30 20.78
N GLN A 225 4.07 1.07 21.44
CA GLN A 225 3.84 2.50 21.16
C GLN A 225 3.49 2.76 19.68
N LYS A 226 2.89 1.77 19.01
CA LYS A 226 2.58 1.78 17.58
C LYS A 226 1.11 2.04 17.28
N SER A 227 0.44 2.79 18.14
CA SER A 227 -1.02 2.93 18.16
C SER A 227 -1.64 3.34 16.81
N HIS A 228 -0.90 3.96 15.88
CA HIS A 228 -1.43 4.33 14.56
C HIS A 228 -1.66 3.10 13.67
N LEU A 229 -0.73 2.13 13.72
CA LEU A 229 -0.83 0.87 12.99
C LEU A 229 -2.11 0.11 13.36
N TYR A 230 -2.49 0.16 14.64
CA TYR A 230 -3.69 -0.51 15.15
C TYR A 230 -4.95 0.20 14.68
N MET A 231 -4.98 1.52 14.73
CA MET A 231 -6.11 2.31 14.23
C MET A 231 -6.34 2.04 12.74
N ASP A 232 -5.27 2.07 11.94
CA ASP A 232 -5.35 1.74 10.51
C ASP A 232 -5.84 0.30 10.30
N MET A 233 -5.40 -0.65 11.14
CA MET A 233 -5.87 -2.04 11.09
C MET A 233 -7.36 -2.18 11.41
N ILE A 234 -7.87 -1.46 12.42
CA ILE A 234 -9.30 -1.44 12.76
C ILE A 234 -10.11 -0.94 11.57
N VAL A 235 -9.70 0.18 10.95
CA VAL A 235 -10.37 0.74 9.77
C VAL A 235 -10.41 -0.29 8.63
N LEU A 236 -9.31 -0.97 8.33
CA LEU A 236 -9.29 -1.97 7.26
C LEU A 236 -10.18 -3.19 7.56
N ILE A 237 -10.28 -3.60 8.83
CA ILE A 237 -11.20 -4.65 9.24
C ILE A 237 -12.66 -4.20 9.04
N GLU A 238 -12.98 -2.97 9.44
CA GLU A 238 -14.31 -2.38 9.28
C GLU A 238 -14.70 -2.27 7.80
N GLU A 239 -13.81 -1.82 6.92
CA GLU A 239 -14.05 -1.74 5.46
C GLU A 239 -14.46 -3.10 4.87
N ILE A 240 -13.76 -4.19 5.22
CA ILE A 240 -14.12 -5.52 4.74
C ILE A 240 -15.41 -6.02 5.41
N ALA A 241 -15.60 -5.74 6.70
CA ALA A 241 -16.81 -6.13 7.42
C ALA A 241 -18.06 -5.48 6.83
N ASP A 242 -17.99 -4.18 6.57
CA ASP A 242 -19.06 -3.37 5.99
C ASP A 242 -19.41 -3.81 4.58
N TYR A 243 -18.42 -4.28 3.81
CA TYR A 243 -18.65 -4.86 2.49
C TYR A 243 -19.35 -6.24 2.56
N ILE A 244 -19.01 -7.08 3.54
CA ILE A 244 -19.55 -8.44 3.64
C ILE A 244 -20.92 -8.47 4.30
N ILE A 245 -21.16 -7.60 5.27
CA ILE A 245 -22.34 -7.60 6.13
C ILE A 245 -23.34 -6.55 5.63
N PRO A 246 -24.61 -6.93 5.35
CA PRO A 246 -25.63 -5.97 4.96
C PRO A 246 -25.78 -4.82 5.96
N GLU A 247 -26.06 -3.61 5.48
CA GLU A 247 -26.15 -2.38 6.30
C GLU A 247 -27.11 -2.53 7.49
N ASP A 248 -28.29 -3.13 7.29
CA ASP A 248 -29.33 -3.29 8.30
C ASP A 248 -29.12 -4.52 9.23
N ASN A 249 -27.95 -5.15 9.21
CA ASN A 249 -27.69 -6.35 10.00
C ASN A 249 -27.14 -6.02 11.41
N GLU A 250 -27.77 -6.56 12.46
CA GLU A 250 -27.35 -6.37 13.86
C GLU A 250 -25.90 -6.82 14.15
N ILE A 251 -25.35 -7.76 13.37
CA ILE A 251 -23.95 -8.18 13.49
C ILE A 251 -23.00 -7.01 13.17
N ARG A 252 -23.36 -6.17 12.20
CA ARG A 252 -22.55 -4.99 11.82
C ARG A 252 -22.48 -4.01 12.98
N LYS A 253 -23.61 -3.75 13.65
CA LYS A 253 -23.65 -2.92 14.85
C LYS A 253 -22.81 -3.53 15.98
N GLY A 254 -22.94 -4.83 16.23
CA GLY A 254 -22.13 -5.52 17.24
C GLY A 254 -20.63 -5.46 16.98
N LEU A 255 -20.21 -5.59 15.71
CA LEU A 255 -18.81 -5.39 15.31
C LEU A 255 -18.37 -3.94 15.49
N GLY A 256 -19.15 -2.96 15.04
CA GLY A 256 -18.81 -1.54 15.22
C GLY A 256 -18.71 -1.13 16.69
N GLU A 257 -19.50 -1.72 17.59
CA GLU A 257 -19.36 -1.52 19.03
C GLU A 257 -18.06 -2.14 19.58
N ILE A 258 -17.68 -3.33 19.11
CA ILE A 258 -16.45 -4.00 19.52
C ILE A 258 -15.23 -3.24 18.99
N MET A 259 -15.26 -2.83 17.73
CA MET A 259 -14.12 -2.24 17.03
C MET A 259 -13.98 -0.75 17.31
N GLY A 260 -15.08 -0.01 17.52
CA GLY A 260 -15.11 1.42 17.79
C GLY A 260 -15.23 1.83 19.27
N GLY A 261 -15.73 0.94 20.14
CA GLY A 261 -16.33 1.31 21.42
C GLY A 261 -15.47 1.10 22.66
N LYS A 262 -14.39 1.89 22.84
CA LYS A 262 -13.97 2.49 24.14
C LYS A 262 -12.61 3.18 24.11
N ILE A 263 -11.72 2.85 23.17
CA ILE A 263 -10.31 3.32 23.19
C ILE A 263 -9.93 4.14 21.94
N LEU A 264 -10.77 4.22 20.90
CA LEU A 264 -10.49 5.02 19.70
C LEU A 264 -10.60 6.55 19.91
N LYS A 265 -11.43 6.99 20.86
CA LYS A 265 -11.77 8.42 21.02
C LYS A 265 -10.58 9.29 21.45
N LEU A 266 -9.71 8.76 22.32
CA LEU A 266 -8.53 9.48 22.82
C LEU A 266 -7.49 9.76 21.72
N ARG A 267 -7.42 8.92 20.67
CA ARG A 267 -6.37 9.00 19.64
C ARG A 267 -6.79 9.67 18.34
N SER A 268 -8.08 9.57 18.00
CA SER A 268 -8.67 10.47 16.99
C SER A 268 -8.51 11.93 17.41
N GLU A 269 -8.58 12.19 18.72
CA GLU A 269 -8.31 13.50 19.31
C GLU A 269 -6.81 13.86 19.17
N GLU A 270 -5.87 12.99 19.52
CA GLU A 270 -4.42 13.21 19.28
C GLU A 270 -4.06 13.46 17.80
N LEU A 271 -4.69 12.72 16.87
CA LEU A 271 -4.47 12.88 15.43
C LEU A 271 -5.05 14.18 14.89
N LEU A 272 -6.20 14.61 15.42
CA LEU A 272 -6.78 15.91 15.12
C LEU A 272 -5.84 17.01 15.62
N GLU A 273 -5.37 16.93 16.85
CA GLU A 273 -4.41 17.88 17.43
C GLU A 273 -3.09 17.93 16.65
N LEU A 274 -2.54 16.78 16.23
CA LEU A 274 -1.33 16.73 15.41
C LEU A 274 -1.58 17.31 14.00
N GLY A 275 -2.76 17.08 13.44
CA GLY A 275 -3.21 17.64 12.17
C GLY A 275 -3.33 19.16 12.24
N GLU A 276 -3.93 19.68 13.31
CA GLU A 276 -4.05 21.10 13.61
C GLU A 276 -2.67 21.72 13.80
N ALA A 277 -1.81 21.15 14.65
CA ALA A 277 -0.45 21.65 14.88
C ALA A 277 0.41 21.67 13.60
N ARG A 278 0.30 20.64 12.74
CA ARG A 278 0.96 20.64 11.42
C ARG A 278 0.38 21.68 10.49
N GLY A 279 -0.94 21.88 10.53
CA GLY A 279 -1.64 22.92 9.78
C GLY A 279 -1.18 24.32 10.18
N GLU A 280 -1.10 24.58 11.47
CA GLU A 280 -0.62 25.83 12.06
C GLU A 280 0.84 26.08 11.69
N ALA A 281 1.75 25.14 11.95
CA ALA A 281 3.16 25.29 11.61
C ALA A 281 3.39 25.56 10.11
N ARG A 282 2.61 24.91 9.23
CA ARG A 282 2.63 25.20 7.78
C ARG A 282 2.06 26.58 7.46
N GLY A 283 0.99 26.98 8.15
CA GLY A 283 0.38 28.29 8.02
C GLY A 283 1.33 29.41 8.43
N GLU A 284 1.99 29.27 9.58
CA GLU A 284 3.00 30.19 10.09
C GLU A 284 4.20 30.28 9.17
N ALA A 285 4.80 29.14 8.76
CA ALA A 285 5.94 29.15 7.85
C ALA A 285 5.61 29.83 6.50
N ARG A 286 4.41 29.60 5.96
CA ARG A 286 3.92 30.28 4.75
C ARG A 286 3.68 31.77 5.00
N GLY A 287 3.09 32.13 6.14
CA GLY A 287 2.85 33.51 6.57
C GLY A 287 4.14 34.30 6.73
N GLU A 288 5.13 33.74 7.42
CA GLU A 288 6.45 34.33 7.59
C GLU A 288 7.20 34.50 6.27
N ALA A 289 7.21 33.47 5.40
CA ALA A 289 7.85 33.54 4.10
C ALA A 289 7.23 34.64 3.23
N ARG A 290 5.88 34.73 3.22
CA ARG A 290 5.16 35.77 2.51
C ARG A 290 5.41 37.16 3.11
N GLY A 291 5.38 37.30 4.43
CA GLY A 291 5.64 38.55 5.14
C GLY A 291 7.07 39.07 4.94
N ARG A 292 8.08 38.18 4.94
CA ARG A 292 9.47 38.56 4.64
C ARG A 292 9.65 39.05 3.20
N LEU A 293 9.00 38.39 2.24
CA LEU A 293 9.02 38.83 0.84
C LEU A 293 8.36 40.20 0.67
N THR A 294 7.18 40.40 1.27
CA THR A 294 6.48 41.69 1.22
C THR A 294 7.28 42.80 1.92
N GLY A 295 7.81 42.56 3.11
CA GLY A 295 8.60 43.57 3.83
C GLY A 295 9.92 43.93 3.14
N LEU A 296 10.59 42.97 2.49
CA LEU A 296 11.77 43.25 1.68
C LEU A 296 11.43 44.09 0.44
N HIS A 297 10.27 43.81 -0.19
CA HIS A 297 9.76 44.58 -1.31
C HIS A 297 9.44 46.02 -0.89
N GLU A 298 8.67 46.22 0.18
CA GLU A 298 8.35 47.55 0.72
C GLU A 298 9.60 48.34 1.10
N ALA A 299 10.58 47.71 1.77
CA ALA A 299 11.84 48.37 2.13
C ALA A 299 12.67 48.81 0.91
N LYS A 300 12.61 48.07 -0.21
CA LYS A 300 13.25 48.49 -1.46
C LYS A 300 12.54 49.69 -2.07
N ILE A 301 11.21 49.68 -2.08
CA ILE A 301 10.41 50.79 -2.57
C ILE A 301 10.71 52.06 -1.77
N ASP A 302 10.68 51.99 -0.44
CA ASP A 302 11.03 53.12 0.44
C ASP A 302 12.47 53.61 0.22
N ALA A 303 13.43 52.71 0.01
CA ALA A 303 14.81 53.09 -0.28
C ALA A 303 14.95 53.84 -1.61
N ILE A 304 14.19 53.46 -2.64
CA ILE A 304 14.15 54.17 -3.92
C ILE A 304 13.55 55.56 -3.73
N GLN A 305 12.43 55.69 -3.00
CA GLN A 305 11.79 56.98 -2.71
C GLN A 305 12.75 57.93 -1.99
N ASN A 306 13.45 57.45 -0.96
CA ASN A 306 14.47 58.24 -0.26
C ASN A 306 15.62 58.70 -1.18
N MET A 307 16.04 57.87 -2.14
CA MET A 307 17.07 58.26 -3.12
C MET A 307 16.57 59.33 -4.08
N ILE A 308 15.29 59.29 -4.47
CA ILE A 308 14.65 60.33 -5.29
C ILE A 308 14.60 61.66 -4.52
N ASP A 309 14.18 61.63 -3.25
CA ASP A 309 14.12 62.83 -2.40
C ASP A 309 15.50 63.47 -2.16
N LEU A 310 16.56 62.65 -2.14
CA LEU A 310 17.95 63.11 -2.06
C LEU A 310 18.52 63.62 -3.40
N GLY A 311 17.73 63.59 -4.48
CA GLY A 311 18.08 64.18 -5.79
C GLY A 311 18.96 63.29 -6.68
N LEU A 312 18.99 61.97 -6.47
CA LEU A 312 19.70 61.06 -7.37
C LEU A 312 18.97 60.96 -8.72
N THR A 313 19.72 60.81 -9.82
CA THR A 313 19.13 60.62 -11.14
C THR A 313 18.65 59.18 -11.34
N ARG A 314 17.68 59.00 -12.25
CA ARG A 314 17.13 57.68 -12.61
C ARG A 314 18.24 56.68 -12.97
N GLU A 315 19.24 57.10 -13.73
CA GLU A 315 20.37 56.26 -14.14
C GLU A 315 21.23 55.79 -12.96
N GLN A 316 21.30 56.56 -11.86
CA GLN A 316 22.06 56.18 -10.67
C GLN A 316 21.32 55.13 -9.84
N ILE A 317 19.99 55.24 -9.73
CA ILE A 317 19.14 54.32 -8.96
C ILE A 317 19.02 52.96 -9.69
N LEU A 318 18.87 52.98 -11.02
CA LEU A 318 18.77 51.77 -11.85
C LEU A 318 20.07 50.94 -11.92
N ARG A 319 21.18 51.41 -11.34
CA ARG A 319 22.38 50.58 -11.13
C ARG A 319 22.19 49.52 -10.04
N LYS A 320 21.23 49.71 -9.13
CA LYS A 320 21.01 48.85 -7.97
C LYS A 320 19.59 48.25 -7.89
N TYR A 321 18.61 48.89 -8.51
CA TYR A 321 17.20 48.48 -8.51
C TYR A 321 16.66 48.31 -9.92
N SER A 322 15.60 47.53 -10.11
CA SER A 322 15.03 47.28 -11.43
C SER A 322 14.16 48.45 -11.93
N PRO A 323 13.92 48.57 -13.25
CA PRO A 323 12.98 49.54 -13.79
C PRO A 323 11.56 49.37 -13.23
N GLU A 324 11.11 48.14 -12.98
CA GLU A 324 9.79 47.86 -12.41
C GLU A 324 9.67 48.36 -10.96
N GLU A 325 10.68 48.09 -10.12
CA GLU A 325 10.75 48.59 -8.73
C GLU A 325 10.76 50.14 -8.69
N TYR A 326 11.44 50.76 -9.66
CA TYR A 326 11.52 52.23 -9.78
C TYR A 326 10.18 52.87 -10.17
N GLU A 327 9.48 52.32 -11.16
CA GLU A 327 8.15 52.82 -11.57
C GLU A 327 7.11 52.60 -10.47
N GLU A 328 7.16 51.47 -9.75
CA GLU A 328 6.29 51.20 -8.60
C GLU A 328 6.52 52.21 -7.46
N ALA A 329 7.78 52.57 -7.19
CA ALA A 329 8.14 53.58 -6.21
C ALA A 329 7.62 54.98 -6.58
N ILE A 330 7.70 55.38 -7.86
CA ILE A 330 7.16 56.67 -8.33
C ILE A 330 5.63 56.70 -8.22
N ASN A 331 4.96 55.64 -8.68
CA ASN A 331 3.50 55.56 -8.66
C ASN A 331 2.95 55.63 -7.24
N SER A 332 3.65 55.02 -6.27
CA SER A 332 3.27 55.09 -4.85
C SER A 332 3.56 56.43 -4.19
N MET A 333 4.52 57.22 -4.68
CA MET A 333 4.73 58.63 -4.26
C MET A 333 3.61 59.55 -4.76
N SER A 334 3.16 59.39 -6.01
CA SER A 334 2.08 60.20 -6.60
C SER A 334 0.71 60.02 -5.93
N VAL A 335 0.52 58.95 -5.15
CA VAL A 335 -0.72 58.67 -4.39
C VAL A 335 -0.68 59.24 -2.97
N LYS A 336 0.51 59.58 -2.43
CA LYS A 336 0.71 60.13 -1.08
C LYS A 336 0.78 61.68 -1.03
N ALA A 337 0.79 62.35 -2.19
CA ALA A 337 0.71 63.81 -2.33
C ALA A 337 -0.73 64.24 -2.61
#